data_AF-A0A661EZU3-F1
#
_entry.id   AF-A0A661EZU3-F1
#
_cell.length_a   1.000
_cell.length_b   1.000
_cell.length_c   1.000
_cell.angle_alpha   90.00
_cell.angle_beta   90.00
_cell.angle_gamma   90.00
#
_symmetry.space_group_name_H-M   'P 1'
#
loop_
_entity.id
_entity.type
_entity.pdbx_description
1 polymer ?
#
loop_
_entity_poly.entity_id
_entity_poly.type
_entity_poly.pdbx_seq_one_letter_code
_entity_poly.pdbx_strand_id
1 'polypeptide(L)'
;MFPDESFGLQALGWMSTIFIFALGALILFLIGVYIADVTQTKQAIRRNYPVIGHFRYYFEHIGTFFRQYFFTMDREEMPFNRAQRSWVYRASKDIDNTVAFGSTRDLKHSGTVLFVNT
;
A
#
# COMPACT_ATOMS: atom_id res chain seq x y z
N MET A 1 -17.70 40.36 -13.18
CA MET A 1 -16.44 41.09 -13.42
C MET A 1 -16.57 42.43 -12.69
N PHE A 2 -16.24 42.46 -11.41
CA PHE A 2 -16.41 43.62 -10.53
C PHE A 2 -15.17 44.51 -10.67
N PRO A 3 -15.22 45.65 -11.37
CA PRO A 3 -14.00 46.34 -11.81
C PRO A 3 -13.35 47.21 -10.72
N ASP A 4 -14.01 47.38 -9.57
CA ASP A 4 -13.68 48.45 -8.61
C ASP A 4 -13.34 47.94 -7.19
N GLU A 5 -12.95 46.67 -7.05
CA GLU A 5 -12.65 46.08 -5.74
C GLU A 5 -11.16 46.17 -5.39
N SER A 6 -10.85 46.38 -4.10
CA SER A 6 -9.47 46.41 -3.59
C SER A 6 -8.70 45.14 -4.00
N PHE A 7 -7.40 45.27 -4.27
CA PHE A 7 -6.53 44.15 -4.70
C PHE A 7 -6.72 42.87 -3.85
N GLY A 8 -6.93 43.02 -2.54
CA GLY A 8 -7.19 41.90 -1.63
C GLY A 8 -8.47 41.13 -1.95
N LEU A 9 -9.56 41.81 -2.32
CA LEU A 9 -10.83 41.16 -2.68
C LEU A 9 -10.72 40.42 -4.02
N GLN A 10 -9.98 40.99 -4.98
CA GLN A 10 -9.70 40.31 -6.25
C GLN A 10 -8.86 39.04 -6.03
N ALA A 11 -7.81 39.11 -5.20
CA ALA A 11 -6.99 37.95 -4.86
C ALA A 11 -7.81 36.83 -4.20
N LEU A 12 -8.68 37.18 -3.24
CA LEU A 12 -9.59 36.23 -2.60
C LEU A 12 -10.58 35.59 -3.59
N GLY A 13 -11.08 36.36 -4.57
CA GLY A 13 -11.94 35.86 -5.64
C GLY A 13 -11.26 34.79 -6.50
N TRP A 14 -10.01 35.03 -6.92
CA TRP A 14 -9.20 34.05 -7.65
C TRP A 14 -8.91 32.80 -6.82
N MET A 15 -8.51 32.98 -5.55
CA MET A 15 -8.26 31.86 -4.64
C MET A 15 -9.52 31.00 -4.44
N SER A 16 -10.68 31.63 -4.24
CA SER A 16 -11.97 30.95 -4.11
C SER A 16 -12.35 30.17 -5.37
N THR A 17 -12.16 30.79 -6.54
CA THR A 17 -12.47 30.15 -7.83
C THR A 17 -11.60 28.92 -8.07
N ILE A 18 -10.28 29.05 -7.84
CA ILE A 18 -9.32 27.94 -7.94
C ILE A 18 -9.70 26.83 -6.95
N PHE A 19 -10.05 27.18 -5.72
CA PHE A 19 -10.43 26.21 -4.69
C PHE A 19 -11.68 25.42 -5.09
N ILE A 20 -12.74 26.09 -5.56
CA ILE A 20 -13.97 25.45 -6.01
C ILE A 20 -13.69 24.52 -7.19
N PHE A 21 -12.90 24.98 -8.15
CA PHE A 21 -12.54 24.17 -9.31
C PHE A 21 -11.71 22.94 -8.90
N ALA A 22 -10.73 23.11 -8.03
CA ALA A 22 -9.90 22.02 -7.50
C ALA A 22 -10.74 20.99 -6.73
N LEU A 23 -11.70 21.45 -5.91
CA LEU A 23 -12.62 20.60 -5.19
C LEU A 23 -13.54 19.81 -6.15
N GLY A 24 -14.07 20.48 -7.18
CA GLY A 24 -14.88 19.84 -8.22
C GLY A 24 -14.09 18.77 -8.99
N ALA A 25 -12.85 19.09 -9.37
CA ALA A 25 -11.95 18.15 -10.04
C ALA A 25 -11.62 16.94 -9.15
N LEU A 26 -11.38 17.16 -7.86
CA LEU A 26 -11.14 16.09 -6.89
C LEU A 26 -12.35 15.14 -6.78
N ILE A 27 -13.56 15.70 -6.68
CA ILE A 27 -14.80 14.89 -6.61
C ILE A 27 -14.99 14.08 -7.89
N LEU A 28 -14.81 14.69 -9.07
CA LEU A 28 -14.90 13.98 -10.35
C LEU A 28 -13.87 12.86 -10.45
N PHE A 29 -12.64 13.10 -10.01
CA PHE A 29 -11.60 12.08 -9.94
C PHE A 29 -12.01 10.91 -9.03
N LEU A 30 -12.53 11.19 -7.83
CA LEU A 30 -12.99 10.15 -6.90
C LEU A 30 -14.15 9.32 -7.46
N ILE A 31 -15.08 9.94 -8.20
CA ILE A 31 -16.15 9.23 -8.92
C ILE A 31 -15.55 8.31 -9.98
N GLY A 32 -14.58 8.78 -10.76
CA GLY A 32 -13.88 7.95 -11.76
C GLY A 32 -13.20 6.74 -11.12
N VAL A 33 -12.49 6.94 -10.00
CA VAL A 33 -11.87 5.86 -9.23
C VAL A 33 -12.91 4.88 -8.69
N TYR A 34 -14.01 5.38 -8.13
CA TYR A 34 -15.10 4.56 -7.62
C TYR A 34 -15.67 3.64 -8.70
N ILE A 35 -15.96 4.18 -9.89
CA ILE A 35 -16.48 3.41 -11.02
C ILE A 35 -15.44 2.35 -11.45
N ALA A 36 -14.17 2.72 -11.57
CA ALA A 36 -13.10 1.78 -11.91
C ALA A 36 -12.95 0.65 -10.88
N ASP A 37 -13.09 0.96 -9.59
CA ASP A 37 -12.97 -0.01 -8.49
C ASP A 37 -14.14 -1.00 -8.44
N VAL A 38 -15.37 -0.54 -8.68
CA VAL A 38 -16.57 -1.38 -8.67
C VAL A 38 -16.65 -2.26 -9.92
N THR A 39 -16.19 -1.76 -11.06
CA THR A 39 -16.25 -2.48 -12.35
C THR A 39 -15.15 -3.55 -12.50
N GLN A 40 -13.99 -3.40 -11.86
CA GLN A 40 -12.93 -4.40 -11.96
C GLN A 40 -13.24 -5.67 -11.14
N THR A 41 -12.97 -6.84 -11.72
CA THR A 41 -13.27 -8.16 -11.12
C THR A 41 -12.06 -8.87 -10.51
N LYS A 42 -10.86 -8.29 -10.62
CA LYS A 42 -9.59 -8.92 -10.22
C LYS A 42 -9.37 -8.91 -8.71
N GLN A 43 -9.68 -7.80 -8.04
CA GLN A 43 -9.43 -7.62 -6.61
C GLN A 43 -10.72 -7.43 -5.82
N ALA A 44 -11.11 -8.45 -5.04
CA ALA A 44 -12.33 -8.44 -4.23
C ALA A 44 -12.37 -7.27 -3.21
N ILE A 45 -11.23 -6.91 -2.62
CA ILE A 45 -11.17 -5.84 -1.61
C ILE A 45 -11.54 -4.48 -2.21
N ARG A 46 -10.98 -4.12 -3.35
CA ARG A 46 -11.30 -2.85 -4.04
C ARG A 46 -12.74 -2.80 -4.53
N ARG A 47 -13.30 -3.95 -4.92
CA ARG A 47 -14.70 -4.05 -5.36
C ARG A 47 -15.69 -3.90 -4.20
N ASN A 48 -15.39 -4.47 -3.03
CA ASN A 48 -16.25 -4.38 -1.85
C ASN A 48 -16.07 -3.06 -1.07
N TYR A 49 -14.89 -2.44 -1.15
CA TYR A 49 -14.56 -1.17 -0.50
C TYR A 49 -13.92 -0.20 -1.51
N PRO A 50 -14.71 0.37 -2.45
CA PRO A 50 -14.21 1.28 -3.48
C PRO A 50 -13.57 2.52 -2.86
N VAL A 51 -12.54 3.08 -3.49
CA VAL A 51 -11.74 4.23 -3.02
C VAL A 51 -10.93 3.92 -1.75
N ILE A 52 -11.58 3.46 -0.68
CA ILE A 52 -10.96 3.19 0.61
C ILE A 52 -10.00 2.00 0.56
N GLY A 53 -10.30 1.00 -0.28
CA GLY A 53 -9.46 -0.19 -0.45
C GLY A 53 -8.03 0.10 -0.91
N HIS A 54 -7.77 1.25 -1.53
CA HIS A 54 -6.42 1.68 -1.90
C HIS A 54 -5.54 1.97 -0.68
N PHE A 55 -6.12 2.51 0.39
CA PHE A 55 -5.37 2.81 1.61
C PHE A 55 -4.81 1.56 2.28
N ARG A 56 -5.48 0.40 2.15
CA ARG A 56 -4.95 -0.87 2.65
C ARG A 56 -3.53 -1.12 2.14
N TYR A 57 -3.33 -1.02 0.83
CA TYR A 57 -2.04 -1.30 0.20
C TYR A 57 -1.02 -0.19 0.50
N TYR A 58 -1.46 1.06 0.57
CA TYR A 58 -0.61 2.18 0.97
C TYR A 58 -0.06 1.99 2.39
N PHE A 59 -0.93 1.64 3.35
CA PHE A 59 -0.51 1.36 4.71
C PHE A 59 0.27 0.06 4.86
N GLU A 60 0.00 -0.95 4.03
CA GLU A 60 0.81 -2.17 3.99
C GLU A 60 2.25 -1.84 3.58
N HIS A 61 2.43 -1.01 2.55
CA HIS A 61 3.75 -0.54 2.11
C HIS A 61 4.47 0.25 3.21
N ILE A 62 3.83 1.28 3.77
CA ILE A 62 4.40 2.08 4.86
C ILE A 62 4.72 1.20 6.09
N GLY A 63 3.82 0.29 6.43
CA GLY A 63 3.98 -0.64 7.54
C GLY A 63 5.14 -1.63 7.37
N THR A 64 5.66 -1.84 6.16
CA THR A 64 6.91 -2.62 5.98
C THR A 64 8.14 -1.85 6.48
N PHE A 65 8.20 -0.53 6.27
CA PHE A 65 9.32 0.29 6.74
C PHE A 65 9.30 0.45 8.26
N PHE A 66 8.13 0.74 8.84
CA PHE A 66 8.02 0.85 10.30
C PHE A 66 8.38 -0.45 11.02
N ARG A 67 8.19 -1.60 10.37
CA ARG A 67 8.50 -2.91 10.95
C ARG A 67 9.96 -3.07 11.34
N GLN A 68 10.88 -2.54 10.54
CA GLN A 68 12.31 -2.64 10.83
C GLN A 68 12.72 -1.86 12.10
N TYR A 69 11.98 -0.81 12.46
CA TYR A 69 12.35 0.09 13.55
C TYR A 69 11.52 -0.12 14.83
N PHE A 70 10.28 -0.58 14.70
CA PHE A 70 9.33 -0.65 15.81
C PHE A 70 8.90 -2.08 16.18
N PHE A 71 9.26 -3.10 15.40
CA PHE A 71 8.76 -4.47 15.57
C PHE A 71 9.86 -5.54 15.43
N THR A 72 9.55 -6.76 15.88
CA THR A 72 10.41 -7.96 15.85
C THR A 72 10.77 -8.41 14.42
N MET A 73 11.88 -9.11 14.26
CA MET A 73 12.32 -9.62 12.94
C MET A 73 11.34 -10.65 12.38
N ASP A 74 11.23 -10.76 11.05
CA ASP A 74 10.24 -11.60 10.33
C ASP A 74 10.22 -13.10 10.72
N ARG A 75 11.24 -13.58 11.46
CA ARG A 75 11.40 -14.97 11.93
C ARG A 75 11.10 -15.19 13.43
N GLU A 76 10.80 -14.13 14.17
CA GLU A 76 10.57 -14.19 15.62
C GLU A 76 9.11 -14.48 15.99
N GLU A 77 8.17 -14.35 15.04
CA GLU A 77 6.76 -14.67 15.25
C GLU A 77 6.51 -16.20 15.31
N MET A 78 5.80 -16.65 16.35
CA MET A 78 5.36 -18.06 16.54
C MET A 78 3.83 -18.19 16.48
N PRO A 79 3.25 -19.36 16.08
CA PRO A 79 3.90 -20.61 15.68
C PRO A 79 4.39 -20.63 14.22
N PHE A 80 3.85 -19.77 13.37
CA PHE A 80 4.28 -19.62 11.97
C PHE A 80 4.85 -18.23 11.75
N ASN A 81 6.09 -18.18 11.32
CA ASN A 81 6.75 -16.91 11.06
C ASN A 81 6.27 -16.29 9.73
N ARG A 82 6.52 -14.99 9.56
CA ARG A 82 6.05 -14.27 8.38
C ARG A 82 6.68 -14.78 7.09
N ALA A 83 7.95 -15.20 7.14
CA ALA A 83 8.63 -15.80 6.00
C ALA A 83 7.88 -17.03 5.48
N GLN A 84 7.44 -17.93 6.37
CA GLN A 84 6.62 -19.09 6.04
C GLN A 84 5.27 -18.67 5.44
N ARG A 85 4.55 -17.73 6.07
CA ARG A 85 3.26 -17.25 5.54
C ARG A 85 3.41 -16.63 4.15
N SER A 86 4.45 -15.83 3.94
CA SER A 86 4.73 -15.21 2.64
C SER A 86 5.04 -16.23 1.55
N TRP A 87 5.77 -17.30 1.90
CA TRP A 87 6.06 -18.40 0.98
C TRP A 87 4.78 -19.14 0.58
N VAL A 88 3.90 -19.45 1.54
CA VAL A 88 2.58 -20.06 1.27
C VAL A 88 1.73 -19.16 0.37
N TYR A 89 1.70 -17.84 0.62
CA TYR A 89 0.94 -16.91 -0.22
C TYR A 89 1.47 -16.83 -1.66
N ARG A 90 2.79 -16.82 -1.87
CA ARG A 90 3.38 -16.86 -3.22
C ARG A 90 3.02 -18.15 -3.94
N ALA A 91 3.19 -19.29 -3.27
CA ALA A 91 2.83 -20.60 -3.81
C ALA A 91 1.33 -20.69 -4.17
N SER A 92 0.43 -20.16 -3.33
CA SER A 92 -1.02 -20.19 -3.60
C SER A 92 -1.45 -19.32 -4.79
N LYS A 93 -0.61 -18.38 -5.21
CA LYS A 93 -0.89 -17.44 -6.30
C LYS A 93 -0.19 -17.85 -7.61
N ASP A 94 0.43 -19.02 -7.64
CA ASP A 94 1.27 -19.48 -8.75
C ASP A 94 2.37 -18.45 -9.12
N ILE A 95 2.90 -17.80 -8.09
CA ILE A 95 4.03 -16.88 -8.19
C ILE A 95 5.26 -17.67 -7.76
N ASP A 96 6.38 -17.50 -8.48
CA ASP A 96 7.68 -18.02 -8.07
C ASP A 96 7.85 -17.80 -6.57
N ASN A 97 8.16 -18.85 -5.82
CA ASN A 97 8.33 -18.83 -4.37
C ASN A 97 9.80 -18.98 -3.97
N THR A 98 10.70 -19.03 -4.96
CA THR A 98 12.14 -19.06 -4.76
C THR A 98 12.63 -17.68 -4.32
N VAL A 99 13.64 -17.68 -3.43
CA VAL A 99 14.31 -16.48 -2.94
C VAL A 99 15.80 -16.67 -3.21
N ALA A 100 16.46 -15.65 -3.76
CA ALA A 100 17.89 -15.69 -4.07
C ALA A 100 18.74 -15.97 -2.81
N PHE A 101 19.94 -16.53 -3.03
CA PHE A 101 20.81 -17.08 -2.00
C PHE A 101 21.08 -16.13 -0.81
N GLY A 102 21.11 -16.71 0.39
CA GLY A 102 21.32 -16.03 1.67
C GLY A 102 20.25 -16.43 2.69
N SER A 103 20.63 -17.25 3.69
CA SER A 103 19.69 -17.67 4.72
C SER A 103 19.70 -16.70 5.90
N THR A 104 18.55 -16.08 6.18
CA THR A 104 18.30 -15.38 7.45
C THR A 104 17.89 -16.33 8.59
N ARG A 105 17.91 -17.66 8.36
CA ARG A 105 17.58 -18.66 9.37
C ARG A 105 18.74 -18.83 10.35
N ASP A 106 18.43 -18.81 11.65
CA ASP A 106 19.40 -19.13 12.70
C ASP A 106 19.92 -20.57 12.54
N LEU A 107 21.24 -20.73 12.43
CA LEU A 107 21.92 -22.01 12.25
C LEU A 107 22.36 -22.65 13.58
N LYS A 108 22.18 -21.96 14.71
CA LYS A 108 22.61 -22.44 16.03
C LYS A 108 21.73 -23.58 16.56
N HIS A 109 20.50 -23.68 16.09
CA HIS A 109 19.57 -24.71 16.51
C HIS A 109 19.91 -26.06 15.89
N SER A 110 19.97 -27.11 16.72
CA SER A 110 20.18 -28.48 16.26
C SER A 110 19.09 -28.92 15.27
N GLY A 111 19.48 -29.61 14.20
CA GLY A 111 18.58 -30.01 13.10
C GLY A 111 18.36 -28.96 12.00
N THR A 112 19.05 -27.82 12.07
CA THR A 112 18.95 -26.79 11.03
C THR A 112 19.68 -27.21 9.75
N VAL A 113 18.94 -27.30 8.64
CA VAL A 113 19.52 -27.62 7.31
C VAL A 113 20.44 -26.48 6.85
N LEU A 114 21.70 -26.83 6.54
CA LEU A 114 22.72 -25.97 5.98
C LEU A 114 23.12 -26.49 4.60
N PHE A 115 23.11 -25.62 3.59
CA PHE A 115 23.64 -25.96 2.27
C PHE A 115 25.13 -25.58 2.25
N VAL A 116 26.00 -26.60 2.12
CA VAL A 116 27.43 -26.40 1.94
C VAL A 116 27.72 -26.58 0.46
N ASN A 117 28.24 -25.54 -0.19
CA ASN A 117 28.86 -25.69 -1.50
C ASN A 117 30.35 -25.98 -1.25
N THR A 118 30.80 -27.17 -1.65
CA THR A 118 32.22 -27.55 -1.66
C THR A 118 32.96 -26.89 -2.80
#